data_AF-A0A7R9JR99-F1
#
_entry.id   AF-A0A7R9JR99-F1
#
_cell.length_a   1.000
_cell.length_b   1.000
_cell.length_c   1.000
_cell.angle_alpha   90.00
_cell.angle_beta   90.00
_cell.angle_gamma   90.00
#
_symmetry.space_group_name_H-M   'P 1'
#
loop_
_entity.id
_entity.type
_entity.pdbx_description
1 polymer ?
#
loop_
_entity_poly.entity_id
_entity_poly.type
_entity_poly.pdbx_seq_one_letter_code
_entity_poly.pdbx_strand_id
1 'polypeptide(L)'
;MISSVGDLTYDWANGGSSRGGHCHSNLVGNSSNLELKSCLLLNISLCEETERSEDFLVTIYNPISHPVSQYVRLPVSGDSYIVTDSNGESVVSQLVPIPQSVLNIPYRNSSALNELVFRATDLPPLGFTSYRVVLSKTSEGAEKTEESEDLSIVQINSTSGLVRSISINGTDLPLQQSLLYYSGYFGDDKVPVNTSSGAYVFRPNSSEPVTITENVAVRVLKGPLVEEVHQVYSEWASQVIRVYKEENHVEFEWLVGPIPVNDGVGKEPVSRFTTDLESGGLFYTDANGRELQERRRDYRATWTWDITEPAAGNYYPVTSRILIRDHSQGVELAVLNDRAQGGSSLQDGQVELMVRRD
;
A
#
# COMPACT_ATOMS: atom_id res chain seq x y z
N MET A 1 3.41 0.41 20.46
CA MET A 1 2.43 1.33 19.85
C MET A 1 2.37 1.06 18.37
N ILE A 2 1.16 0.96 17.80
CA ILE A 2 0.96 0.92 16.35
C ILE A 2 0.39 2.28 15.98
N SER A 3 1.14 3.02 15.16
CA SER A 3 0.69 4.31 14.65
C SER A 3 -0.20 4.07 13.45
N SER A 4 -1.31 4.79 13.43
CA SER A 4 -2.38 4.65 12.47
C SER A 4 -2.15 5.50 11.18
N VAL A 5 -0.94 6.01 10.98
CA VAL A 5 -0.60 6.85 9.81
C VAL A 5 0.68 6.33 9.19
N GLY A 6 0.63 6.00 7.89
CA GLY A 6 1.77 5.49 7.13
C GLY A 6 3.04 6.30 7.40
N ASP A 7 4.12 5.58 7.74
CA ASP A 7 5.55 5.92 7.88
C ASP A 7 6.01 7.25 8.51
N LEU A 8 5.15 8.24 8.76
CA LEU A 8 5.50 9.56 9.31
C LEU A 8 5.71 9.57 10.83
N THR A 9 5.53 8.45 11.51
CA THR A 9 5.74 8.31 12.97
C THR A 9 7.03 7.61 13.37
N TYR A 10 7.93 7.35 12.42
CA TYR A 10 9.19 6.60 12.63
C TYR A 10 10.04 7.15 13.80
N ASP A 11 10.09 8.48 13.98
CA ASP A 11 10.94 9.12 15.00
C ASP A 11 10.30 9.19 16.40
N TRP A 12 8.96 9.14 16.52
CA TRP A 12 8.31 9.22 17.84
C TRP A 12 8.37 7.87 18.58
N ALA A 13 8.37 6.76 17.84
CA ALA A 13 8.36 5.41 18.39
C ALA A 13 9.71 4.98 19.00
N ASN A 14 10.85 5.36 18.41
CA ASN A 14 12.18 4.93 18.87
C ASN A 14 12.71 5.73 20.08
N GLY A 15 12.41 7.02 20.17
CA GLY A 15 12.80 7.85 21.33
C GLY A 15 11.86 7.72 22.54
N GLY A 16 10.74 7.02 22.38
CA GLY A 16 9.59 7.06 23.28
C GLY A 16 9.20 5.76 23.95
N SER A 17 9.87 4.62 23.73
CA SER A 17 9.42 3.35 24.34
C SER A 17 9.45 3.38 25.87
N SER A 18 10.52 3.86 26.49
CA SER A 18 10.63 3.99 27.95
C SER A 18 9.83 5.16 28.52
N ARG A 19 9.87 6.34 27.86
CA ARG A 19 9.12 7.53 28.29
C ARG A 19 7.61 7.42 28.05
N GLY A 20 7.20 6.82 26.94
CA GLY A 20 5.81 6.55 26.59
C GLY A 20 5.19 5.51 27.51
N GLY A 21 5.94 4.47 27.88
CA GLY A 21 5.55 3.52 28.92
C GLY A 21 5.31 4.20 30.27
N HIS A 22 6.24 5.05 30.70
CA HIS A 22 6.10 5.86 31.91
C HIS A 22 4.94 6.87 31.88
N CYS A 23 4.73 7.56 30.75
CA CYS A 23 3.59 8.48 30.61
C CYS A 23 2.26 7.72 30.64
N HIS A 24 2.18 6.57 29.97
CA HIS A 24 0.98 5.73 29.97
C HIS A 24 0.71 5.13 31.36
N SER A 25 1.71 4.60 32.06
CA SER A 25 1.54 4.09 33.42
C SER A 25 1.03 5.17 34.38
N ASN A 26 1.53 6.40 34.24
CA ASN A 26 1.06 7.54 35.03
C ASN A 26 -0.37 7.97 34.66
N LEU A 27 -0.75 7.91 33.38
CA LEU A 27 -2.10 8.24 32.92
C LEU A 27 -3.15 7.21 33.34
N VAL A 28 -2.77 5.92 33.39
CA VAL A 28 -3.66 4.81 33.77
C VAL A 28 -3.62 4.53 35.28
N GLY A 29 -2.86 5.32 36.06
CA GLY A 29 -2.80 5.21 37.52
C GLY A 29 -2.13 3.93 38.04
N ASN A 30 -1.27 3.31 37.23
CA ASN A 30 -0.60 2.06 37.57
C ASN A 30 0.85 2.32 38.05
N SER A 31 1.22 1.79 39.22
CA SER A 31 2.53 1.98 39.84
C SER A 31 3.63 1.05 39.30
N SER A 32 3.29 0.10 38.41
CA SER A 32 4.25 -0.73 37.70
C SER A 32 4.71 -0.06 36.41
N ASN A 33 6.01 -0.18 36.12
CA ASN A 33 6.61 0.35 34.91
C ASN A 33 6.14 -0.46 33.70
N LEU A 34 5.14 0.04 32.97
CA LEU A 34 4.61 -0.63 31.79
C LEU A 34 5.60 -0.43 30.63
N GLU A 35 6.25 -1.51 30.18
CA GLU A 35 7.16 -1.44 29.04
C GLU A 35 6.37 -1.51 27.73
N LEU A 36 6.35 -0.42 26.97
CA LEU A 36 5.75 -0.40 25.64
C LEU A 36 6.80 -0.73 24.58
N LYS A 37 6.46 -1.72 23.75
CA LYS A 37 7.22 -2.10 22.56
C LYS A 37 6.43 -1.77 21.30
N SER A 38 7.13 -1.53 20.21
CA SER A 38 6.54 -1.13 18.93
C SER A 38 6.92 -2.15 17.85
N CYS A 39 5.94 -2.53 17.04
CA CYS A 39 6.12 -3.41 15.89
C CYS A 39 6.44 -2.54 14.66
N LEU A 40 7.73 -2.27 14.38
CA LEU A 40 8.13 -1.41 13.26
C LEU A 40 8.35 -2.18 11.94
N LEU A 41 8.23 -3.51 11.97
CA LEU A 41 8.49 -4.41 10.84
C LEU A 41 7.20 -5.09 10.35
N LEU A 42 6.05 -4.43 10.52
CA LEU A 42 4.75 -4.94 10.05
C LEU A 42 4.69 -5.05 8.52
N ASN A 43 5.47 -4.26 7.78
CA ASN A 43 5.59 -4.33 6.33
C ASN A 43 6.16 -5.66 5.80
N ILE A 44 6.86 -6.42 6.65
CA ILE A 44 7.34 -7.78 6.35
C ILE A 44 6.63 -8.81 7.25
N SER A 45 5.46 -8.45 7.79
CA SER A 45 4.66 -9.26 8.71
C SER A 45 5.50 -9.86 9.85
N LEU A 46 6.30 -9.03 10.53
CA LEU A 46 7.15 -9.42 11.65
C LEU A 46 6.88 -8.56 12.88
N CYS A 47 6.54 -9.20 13.99
CA CYS A 47 6.57 -8.55 15.30
C CYS A 47 6.81 -9.57 16.42
N GLU A 48 7.99 -9.46 17.04
CA GLU A 48 8.47 -10.39 18.06
C GLU A 48 7.50 -10.57 19.23
N GLU A 49 6.84 -9.50 19.66
CA GLU A 49 5.96 -9.53 20.84
C GLU A 49 4.62 -10.24 20.57
N THR A 50 4.04 -10.03 19.38
CA THR A 50 2.75 -10.64 19.01
C THR A 50 2.91 -12.09 18.55
N GLU A 51 4.12 -12.47 18.12
CA GLU A 51 4.46 -13.84 17.76
C GLU A 51 4.78 -14.72 18.98
N ARG A 52 5.32 -14.15 20.06
CA ARG A 52 5.75 -14.92 21.25
C ARG A 52 4.74 -14.97 22.38
N SER A 53 3.88 -13.96 22.52
CA SER A 53 2.93 -13.90 23.62
C SER A 53 1.58 -14.51 23.25
N GLU A 54 1.03 -15.33 24.15
CA GLU A 54 -0.33 -15.85 24.05
C GLU A 54 -1.37 -14.89 24.65
N ASP A 55 -0.94 -13.87 25.40
CA ASP A 55 -1.82 -12.87 26.03
C ASP A 55 -1.07 -11.53 26.07
N PHE A 56 -1.58 -10.55 25.34
CA PHE A 56 -0.92 -9.25 25.24
C PHE A 56 -1.90 -8.10 25.05
N LEU A 57 -1.45 -6.91 25.41
CA LEU A 57 -2.18 -5.67 25.22
C LEU A 57 -1.66 -4.93 23.98
N VAL A 58 -2.57 -4.46 23.15
CA VAL A 58 -2.32 -3.64 21.97
C VAL A 58 -2.85 -2.24 22.24
N THR A 59 -1.95 -1.29 22.46
CA THR A 59 -2.29 0.13 22.60
C THR A 59 -2.08 0.86 21.29
N ILE A 60 -3.15 1.49 20.81
CA ILE A 60 -3.20 2.20 19.54
C ILE A 60 -3.37 3.68 19.86
N TYR A 61 -2.49 4.51 19.32
CA TYR A 61 -2.50 5.94 19.53
C TYR A 61 -2.92 6.64 18.23
N ASN A 62 -3.91 7.51 18.33
CA ASN A 62 -4.35 8.40 17.26
C ASN A 62 -3.60 9.74 17.40
N PRO A 63 -2.63 10.04 16.52
CA PRO A 63 -1.89 11.30 16.56
C PRO A 63 -2.67 12.48 15.94
N ILE A 64 -3.88 12.26 15.44
CA ILE A 64 -4.68 13.24 14.72
C ILE A 64 -5.69 13.91 15.66
N SER A 65 -6.06 15.16 15.38
CA SER A 65 -6.96 15.99 16.19
C SER A 65 -8.45 15.71 16.02
N HIS A 66 -8.82 14.61 15.35
CA HIS A 66 -10.21 14.16 15.18
C HIS A 66 -10.29 12.64 15.39
N PRO A 67 -11.48 12.11 15.74
CA PRO A 67 -11.63 10.67 15.92
C PRO A 67 -11.42 9.94 14.60
N VAL A 68 -10.74 8.80 14.67
CA VAL A 68 -10.49 7.95 13.50
C VAL A 68 -10.78 6.50 13.84
N SER A 69 -11.29 5.75 12.86
CA SER A 69 -11.41 4.30 12.93
C SER A 69 -10.41 3.71 11.95
N GLN A 70 -9.72 2.63 12.34
CA GLN A 70 -8.70 2.04 11.48
C GLN A 70 -8.52 0.55 11.74
N TYR A 71 -8.18 -0.18 10.68
CA TYR A 71 -7.80 -1.58 10.79
C TYR A 71 -6.40 -1.74 11.37
N VAL A 72 -6.31 -2.63 12.35
CA VAL A 72 -5.08 -3.07 12.99
C VAL A 72 -4.75 -4.45 12.44
N ARG A 73 -3.48 -4.65 12.07
CA ARG A 73 -3.01 -5.90 11.47
C ARG A 73 -1.73 -6.34 12.18
N LEU A 74 -1.75 -7.53 12.75
CA LEU A 74 -0.70 -8.04 13.64
C LEU A 74 -0.22 -9.43 13.20
N PRO A 75 1.07 -9.63 12.92
CA PRO A 75 1.60 -10.96 12.65
C PRO A 75 1.50 -11.82 13.91
N VAL A 76 0.96 -13.03 13.74
CA VAL A 76 0.68 -13.95 14.85
C VAL A 76 1.03 -15.39 14.45
N SER A 77 1.42 -16.19 15.44
CA SER A 77 1.87 -17.57 15.24
C SER A 77 0.79 -18.62 15.56
N GLY A 78 -0.30 -18.21 16.21
CA GLY A 78 -1.43 -19.07 16.55
C GLY A 78 -2.53 -19.12 15.49
N ASP A 79 -3.47 -20.05 15.69
CA ASP A 79 -4.56 -20.34 14.76
C ASP A 79 -5.93 -19.75 15.15
N SER A 80 -6.04 -19.15 16.33
CA SER A 80 -7.30 -18.61 16.87
C SER A 80 -6.99 -17.59 17.96
N TYR A 81 -7.59 -16.40 17.89
CA TYR A 81 -7.39 -15.32 18.86
C TYR A 81 -8.72 -14.68 19.24
N ILE A 82 -8.85 -14.28 20.50
CA ILE A 82 -9.97 -13.46 20.98
C ILE A 82 -9.44 -12.05 21.22
N VAL A 83 -10.11 -11.07 20.62
CA VAL A 83 -9.80 -9.65 20.82
C VAL A 83 -10.90 -9.04 21.68
N THR A 84 -10.53 -8.37 22.78
CA THR A 84 -11.47 -7.64 23.62
C THR A 84 -11.08 -6.18 23.73
N ASP A 85 -12.07 -5.29 23.75
CA ASP A 85 -11.85 -3.85 23.95
C ASP A 85 -11.54 -3.51 25.43
N SER A 86 -11.43 -2.22 25.74
CA SER A 86 -11.18 -1.74 27.11
C SER A 86 -12.35 -1.98 28.08
N ASN A 87 -13.55 -2.24 27.58
CA ASN A 87 -14.74 -2.57 28.38
C ASN A 87 -14.87 -4.07 28.63
N GLY A 88 -14.02 -4.89 27.99
CA GLY A 88 -14.08 -6.35 28.04
C GLY A 88 -15.06 -6.96 27.04
N GLU A 89 -15.57 -6.17 26.08
CA GLU A 89 -16.45 -6.64 25.02
C GLU A 89 -15.64 -7.26 23.88
N SER A 90 -16.17 -8.33 23.27
CA SER A 90 -15.51 -9.02 22.16
C SER A 90 -15.57 -8.17 20.89
N VAL A 91 -14.43 -8.06 20.21
CA VAL A 91 -14.28 -7.34 18.95
C VAL A 91 -14.18 -8.35 17.81
N VAL A 92 -14.97 -8.13 16.76
CA VAL A 92 -14.88 -8.94 15.54
C VAL A 92 -13.45 -8.89 15.02
N SER A 93 -12.89 -10.06 14.77
CA SER A 93 -11.52 -10.21 14.28
C SER A 93 -11.45 -11.36 13.29
N GLN A 94 -10.43 -11.32 12.43
CA GLN A 94 -10.19 -12.35 11.42
C GLN A 94 -8.69 -12.66 11.31
N LEU A 95 -8.37 -13.87 10.85
CA LEU A 95 -7.02 -14.28 10.51
C LEU A 95 -6.85 -14.34 9.00
N VAL A 96 -5.87 -13.59 8.50
CA VAL A 96 -5.53 -13.50 7.08
C VAL A 96 -4.18 -14.18 6.86
N PRO A 97 -4.05 -15.17 5.94
CA PRO A 97 -2.76 -15.79 5.66
C PRO A 97 -1.80 -14.78 5.02
N ILE A 98 -0.55 -14.79 5.47
CA ILE A 98 0.49 -13.90 4.93
C ILE A 98 0.78 -14.29 3.46
N PRO A 99 0.87 -13.32 2.53
CA PRO A 99 1.19 -13.60 1.14
C PRO A 99 2.50 -14.39 0.99
N GLN A 100 2.53 -15.34 0.05
CA GLN A 100 3.71 -16.18 -0.16
C GLN A 100 4.97 -15.37 -0.49
N SER A 101 4.83 -14.26 -1.21
CA SER A 101 5.94 -13.36 -1.52
C SER A 101 6.54 -12.71 -0.27
N VAL A 102 5.74 -12.39 0.74
CA VAL A 102 6.19 -11.87 2.03
C VAL A 102 6.86 -12.97 2.86
N LEU A 103 6.30 -14.18 2.89
CA LEU A 103 6.92 -15.34 3.55
C LEU A 103 8.30 -15.67 2.96
N ASN A 104 8.47 -15.44 1.66
CA ASN A 104 9.71 -15.71 0.93
C ASN A 104 10.76 -14.59 1.01
N ILE A 105 10.49 -13.48 1.72
CA ILE A 105 11.45 -12.39 1.86
C ILE A 105 12.74 -12.94 2.52
N PRO A 106 13.90 -12.78 1.87
CA PRO A 106 15.18 -13.18 2.46
C PRO A 106 15.41 -12.49 3.80
N TYR A 107 15.94 -13.23 4.77
CA TYR A 107 16.23 -12.73 6.13
C TYR A 107 14.99 -12.33 6.96
N ARG A 108 13.78 -12.65 6.51
CA ARG A 108 12.58 -12.54 7.36
C ARG A 108 12.65 -13.59 8.48
N ASN A 109 13.09 -13.16 9.66
CA ASN A 109 13.18 -14.00 10.85
C ASN A 109 11.88 -13.95 11.67
N SER A 110 10.82 -14.55 11.14
CA SER A 110 9.48 -14.58 11.75
C SER A 110 8.86 -15.95 11.60
N SER A 111 8.11 -16.36 12.62
CA SER A 111 7.32 -17.59 12.66
C SER A 111 5.85 -17.36 12.28
N ALA A 112 5.43 -16.10 12.15
CA ALA A 112 4.06 -15.76 11.78
C ALA A 112 3.72 -16.29 10.38
N LEU A 113 2.57 -16.95 10.30
CA LEU A 113 1.94 -17.43 9.07
C LEU A 113 0.64 -16.67 8.76
N ASN A 114 0.06 -16.03 9.76
CA ASN A 114 -1.18 -15.28 9.65
C ASN A 114 -1.01 -13.89 10.25
N GLU A 115 -1.88 -12.98 9.83
CA GLU A 115 -2.06 -11.68 10.43
C GLU A 115 -3.46 -11.60 11.04
N LEU A 116 -3.52 -11.27 12.33
CA LEU A 116 -4.74 -10.96 13.04
C LEU A 116 -5.18 -9.54 12.66
N VAL A 117 -6.38 -9.44 12.11
CA VAL A 117 -6.99 -8.19 11.67
C VAL A 117 -8.23 -7.91 12.52
N PHE A 118 -8.31 -6.70 13.07
CA PHE A 118 -9.51 -6.18 13.73
C PHE A 118 -9.61 -4.68 13.50
N ARG A 119 -10.81 -4.10 13.66
CA ARG A 119 -11.02 -2.67 13.50
C ARG A 119 -10.99 -1.98 14.86
N ALA A 120 -10.11 -1.01 15.04
CA ALA A 120 -10.16 -0.10 16.16
C ALA A 120 -11.09 1.06 15.81
N THR A 121 -12.24 1.12 16.46
CA THR A 121 -13.27 2.12 16.18
C THR A 121 -13.15 3.33 17.11
N ASP A 122 -13.45 4.51 16.58
CA ASP A 122 -13.59 5.76 17.34
C ASP A 122 -12.39 6.09 18.25
N LEU A 123 -11.17 5.91 17.72
CA LEU A 123 -9.96 6.26 18.44
C LEU A 123 -9.98 7.76 18.78
N PRO A 124 -9.87 8.14 20.06
CA PRO A 124 -10.05 9.53 20.47
C PRO A 124 -8.99 10.45 19.86
N PRO A 125 -9.34 11.72 19.55
CA PRO A 125 -8.39 12.73 19.10
C PRO A 125 -7.18 12.84 20.03
N LEU A 126 -5.96 12.80 19.49
CA LEU A 126 -4.72 12.90 20.27
C LEU A 126 -4.69 11.94 21.48
N GLY A 127 -5.30 10.77 21.33
CA GLY A 127 -5.56 9.83 22.41
C GLY A 127 -5.26 8.39 22.03
N PHE A 128 -5.55 7.47 22.94
CA PHE A 128 -5.29 6.06 22.71
C PHE A 128 -6.44 5.18 23.20
N THR A 129 -6.52 3.98 22.62
CA THR A 129 -7.37 2.88 23.08
C THR A 129 -6.51 1.62 23.18
N SER A 130 -6.83 0.76 24.14
CA SER A 130 -6.13 -0.51 24.36
C SER A 130 -7.07 -1.69 24.13
N TYR A 131 -6.55 -2.72 23.47
CA TYR A 131 -7.23 -3.97 23.21
C TYR A 131 -6.43 -5.10 23.85
N ARG A 132 -7.11 -6.11 24.39
CA ARG A 132 -6.46 -7.34 24.86
C ARG A 132 -6.63 -8.43 23.82
N VAL A 133 -5.53 -9.07 23.46
CA VAL A 133 -5.49 -10.16 22.47
C VAL A 133 -5.02 -11.41 23.20
N VAL A 134 -5.84 -12.46 23.14
CA VAL A 134 -5.56 -13.73 23.81
C VAL A 134 -5.65 -14.87 22.80
N LEU A 135 -4.65 -15.74 22.77
CA LEU A 135 -4.65 -16.97 22.01
C LEU A 135 -5.78 -17.87 22.54
N SER A 136 -6.71 -18.23 21.67
CA SER A 136 -7.80 -19.12 22.03
C SER A 136 -7.43 -20.57 21.72
N LYS A 137 -7.77 -21.47 22.66
CA LYS A 137 -7.64 -22.93 22.48
C LYS A 137 -8.90 -23.55 21.85
N THR A 138 -9.94 -22.75 21.63
CA THR A 138 -11.19 -23.15 20.98
C THR A 138 -11.32 -22.49 19.61
N SER A 139 -12.18 -23.05 18.76
CA SER A 139 -12.48 -22.51 17.42
C SER A 139 -13.41 -21.29 17.43
N GLU A 140 -13.67 -20.69 18.59
CA GLU A 140 -14.58 -19.55 18.78
C GLU A 140 -13.85 -18.18 18.73
N GLY A 141 -12.63 -18.14 18.18
CA GLY A 141 -11.86 -16.91 18.01
C GLY A 141 -12.04 -16.25 16.64
N ALA A 142 -11.02 -15.48 16.24
CA ALA A 142 -10.92 -14.80 14.96
C ALA A 142 -11.29 -15.71 13.77
N GLU A 143 -12.19 -15.24 12.93
CA GLU A 143 -12.65 -15.98 11.76
C GLU A 143 -11.51 -16.17 10.76
N LYS A 144 -11.32 -17.39 10.25
CA LYS A 144 -10.31 -17.64 9.22
C LYS A 144 -10.84 -17.15 7.87
N THR A 145 -9.99 -16.45 7.15
CA THR A 145 -10.30 -15.99 5.79
C THR A 145 -10.42 -17.21 4.86
N GLU A 146 -11.44 -17.25 4.01
CA GLU A 146 -11.70 -18.37 3.10
C GLU A 146 -11.27 -18.02 1.67
N GLU A 147 -10.88 -19.03 0.89
CA GLU A 147 -10.66 -18.86 -0.54
C GLU A 147 -12.00 -18.67 -1.26
N SER A 148 -12.04 -17.71 -2.18
CA SER A 148 -13.22 -17.43 -2.98
C SER A 148 -12.84 -17.17 -4.43
N GLU A 149 -13.82 -17.13 -5.32
CA GLU A 149 -13.66 -16.65 -6.69
C GLU A 149 -14.33 -15.28 -6.90
N ASP A 150 -15.05 -14.78 -5.88
CA ASP A 150 -15.90 -13.59 -5.98
C ASP A 150 -15.59 -12.56 -4.88
N LEU A 151 -15.64 -11.29 -5.27
CA LEU A 151 -15.26 -10.12 -4.49
C LEU A 151 -16.36 -9.06 -4.57
N SER A 152 -16.55 -8.34 -3.47
CA SER A 152 -17.61 -7.35 -3.35
C SER A 152 -17.34 -6.07 -4.16
N ILE A 153 -16.11 -5.59 -4.16
CA ILE A 153 -15.73 -4.26 -4.71
C ILE A 153 -14.82 -4.39 -5.94
N VAL A 154 -13.91 -5.36 -5.97
CA VAL A 154 -12.88 -5.48 -7.01
C VAL A 154 -13.20 -6.69 -7.88
N GLN A 155 -13.41 -6.49 -9.18
CA GLN A 155 -13.62 -7.60 -10.11
C GLN A 155 -12.31 -7.97 -10.81
N ILE A 156 -12.02 -9.26 -10.92
CA ILE A 156 -10.78 -9.78 -11.54
C ILE A 156 -11.09 -10.38 -12.91
N ASN A 157 -10.22 -10.11 -13.89
CA ASN A 157 -10.26 -10.78 -15.18
C ASN A 157 -9.72 -12.20 -15.05
N SER A 158 -10.54 -13.22 -15.33
CA SER A 158 -10.16 -14.62 -15.18
C SER A 158 -9.08 -15.10 -16.16
N THR A 159 -8.83 -14.37 -17.25
CA THR A 159 -7.79 -14.70 -18.23
C THR A 159 -6.45 -14.08 -17.85
N SER A 160 -6.41 -12.77 -17.61
CA SER A 160 -5.14 -12.07 -17.30
C SER A 160 -4.78 -12.05 -15.82
N GLY A 161 -5.73 -12.28 -14.91
CA GLY A 161 -5.55 -12.16 -13.46
C GLY A 161 -5.48 -10.71 -12.95
N LEU A 162 -5.70 -9.72 -13.82
CA LEU A 162 -5.66 -8.30 -13.47
C LEU A 162 -7.02 -7.79 -12.99
N VAL A 163 -7.02 -6.64 -12.32
CA VAL A 163 -8.26 -5.92 -12.01
C VAL A 163 -8.97 -5.57 -13.31
N ARG A 164 -10.29 -5.72 -13.32
CA ARG A 164 -11.16 -5.39 -14.45
C ARG A 164 -12.02 -4.16 -14.16
N SER A 165 -12.55 -4.07 -12.94
CA SER A 165 -13.37 -2.95 -12.50
C SER A 165 -13.37 -2.84 -10.98
N ILE A 166 -13.67 -1.64 -10.50
CA ILE A 166 -13.82 -1.34 -9.08
C ILE A 166 -15.18 -0.66 -8.87
N SER A 167 -15.91 -1.10 -7.86
CA SER A 167 -17.25 -0.61 -7.51
C SER A 167 -17.22 0.10 -6.16
N ILE A 168 -17.18 1.44 -6.16
CA ILE A 168 -17.13 2.26 -4.92
C ILE A 168 -18.28 3.26 -4.92
N ASN A 169 -19.00 3.38 -3.80
CA ASN A 169 -20.12 4.32 -3.61
C ASN A 169 -21.23 4.20 -4.66
N GLY A 170 -21.45 3.01 -5.20
CA GLY A 170 -22.46 2.76 -6.26
C GLY A 170 -22.01 3.18 -7.67
N THR A 171 -20.75 3.57 -7.84
CA THR A 171 -20.13 3.82 -9.14
C THR A 171 -19.24 2.64 -9.51
N ASP A 172 -19.55 2.00 -10.63
CA ASP A 172 -18.71 0.97 -11.24
C ASP A 172 -17.76 1.62 -12.25
N LEU A 173 -16.47 1.58 -11.97
CA LEU A 173 -15.43 2.12 -12.82
C LEU A 173 -14.64 0.97 -13.47
N PRO A 174 -14.65 0.84 -14.81
CA PRO A 174 -13.70 -0.01 -15.52
C PRO A 174 -12.28 0.44 -15.18
N LEU A 175 -11.49 -0.47 -14.61
CA LEU A 175 -10.15 -0.16 -14.15
C LEU A 175 -9.28 -1.40 -14.30
N GLN A 176 -8.20 -1.25 -15.07
CA GLN A 176 -7.11 -2.21 -15.13
C GLN A 176 -5.91 -1.65 -14.40
N GLN A 177 -5.47 -2.33 -13.34
CA GLN A 177 -4.19 -2.04 -12.70
C GLN A 177 -3.16 -3.09 -13.16
N SER A 178 -1.94 -2.66 -13.46
CA SER A 178 -0.85 -3.53 -13.92
C SER A 178 0.51 -3.06 -13.42
N LEU A 179 1.37 -4.02 -13.05
CA LEU A 179 2.80 -3.77 -12.86
C LEU A 179 3.56 -3.98 -14.19
N LEU A 180 4.25 -2.93 -14.63
CA LEU A 180 5.02 -2.86 -15.87
C LEU A 180 6.44 -2.40 -15.55
N TYR A 181 7.34 -2.34 -16.54
CA TYR A 181 8.64 -1.68 -16.34
C TYR A 181 9.13 -0.96 -17.60
N TYR A 182 9.82 0.16 -17.40
CA TYR A 182 10.61 0.78 -18.45
C TYR A 182 12.02 0.19 -18.48
N SER A 183 12.51 -0.14 -19.68
CA SER A 183 13.92 -0.49 -19.86
C SER A 183 14.75 0.79 -19.89
N GLY A 184 15.73 0.93 -19.00
CA GLY A 184 16.61 2.09 -18.95
C GLY A 184 17.50 2.20 -20.20
N TYR A 185 17.65 3.40 -20.74
CA TYR A 185 18.59 3.68 -21.83
C TYR A 185 20.03 3.54 -21.33
N PHE A 186 20.83 2.76 -22.06
CA PHE A 186 22.26 2.56 -21.78
C PHE A 186 23.09 3.27 -22.84
N GLY A 187 23.66 4.41 -22.47
CA GLY A 187 24.55 5.20 -23.32
C GLY A 187 25.99 5.20 -22.81
N ASP A 188 26.86 5.97 -23.47
CA ASP A 188 28.27 6.09 -23.07
C ASP A 188 28.57 7.33 -22.22
N ASP A 189 27.56 8.15 -21.93
CA ASP A 189 27.61 9.36 -21.09
C ASP A 189 28.67 10.40 -21.52
N LYS A 190 29.22 10.29 -22.75
CA LYS A 190 30.23 11.22 -23.25
C LYS A 190 29.63 12.52 -23.80
N VAL A 191 28.38 12.46 -24.25
CA VAL A 191 27.62 13.57 -24.81
C VAL A 191 26.18 13.52 -24.32
N PRO A 192 25.46 14.66 -24.22
CA PRO A 192 24.09 14.70 -23.69
C PRO A 192 23.10 13.76 -24.40
N VAL A 193 23.26 13.56 -25.72
CA VAL A 193 22.40 12.65 -26.49
C VAL A 193 22.61 11.17 -26.15
N ASN A 194 23.74 10.83 -25.51
CA ASN A 194 24.08 9.48 -25.06
C ASN A 194 24.00 9.35 -23.53
N THR A 195 23.27 10.23 -22.85
CA THR A 195 23.10 10.13 -21.39
C THR A 195 22.28 8.89 -21.03
N SER A 196 22.81 8.05 -20.15
CA SER A 196 22.15 6.87 -19.63
C SER A 196 21.03 7.23 -18.65
N SER A 197 20.06 6.33 -18.48
CA SER A 197 19.16 6.40 -17.32
C SER A 197 19.94 6.13 -16.03
N GLY A 198 19.56 6.78 -14.94
CA GLY A 198 20.23 6.61 -13.65
C GLY A 198 19.56 7.39 -12.53
N ALA A 199 20.27 7.59 -11.42
CA ALA A 199 19.70 8.15 -10.19
C ALA A 199 18.91 9.47 -10.39
N TYR A 200 19.39 10.35 -11.28
CA TYR A 200 18.78 11.66 -11.53
C TYR A 200 17.93 11.71 -12.80
N VAL A 201 18.32 10.94 -13.81
CA VAL A 201 17.74 11.02 -15.16
C VAL A 201 16.89 9.78 -15.37
N PHE A 202 15.60 9.98 -15.63
CA PHE A 202 14.76 8.95 -16.21
C PHE A 202 14.85 9.06 -17.72
N ARG A 203 15.46 8.06 -18.36
CA ARG A 203 15.54 7.99 -19.82
C ARG A 203 15.23 6.58 -20.28
N PRO A 204 13.97 6.28 -20.57
CA PRO A 204 13.60 4.95 -21.02
C PRO A 204 14.02 4.73 -22.49
N ASN A 205 14.34 3.50 -22.86
CA ASN A 205 14.59 3.12 -24.26
C ASN A 205 13.36 3.28 -25.17
N SER A 206 12.17 3.20 -24.58
CA SER A 206 10.87 3.27 -25.25
C SER A 206 9.90 4.06 -24.39
N SER A 207 8.99 4.80 -25.02
CA SER A 207 7.93 5.53 -24.32
C SER A 207 6.82 4.63 -23.79
N GLU A 208 6.72 3.41 -24.34
CA GLU A 208 5.85 2.35 -23.82
C GLU A 208 6.66 1.38 -22.94
N PRO A 209 6.17 1.05 -21.74
CA PRO A 209 6.81 0.09 -20.86
C PRO A 209 6.54 -1.34 -21.33
N VAL A 210 7.29 -2.28 -20.78
CA VAL A 210 7.19 -3.71 -21.04
C VAL A 210 6.32 -4.37 -19.96
N THR A 211 5.42 -5.25 -20.38
CA THR A 211 4.62 -6.10 -19.48
C THR A 211 5.52 -7.11 -18.75
N ILE A 212 5.36 -7.26 -17.43
CA ILE A 212 6.10 -8.27 -16.66
C ILE A 212 5.62 -9.69 -17.01
N THR A 213 4.30 -9.88 -17.05
CA THR A 213 3.63 -11.12 -17.48
C THR A 213 2.25 -10.80 -18.05
N GLU A 214 1.80 -11.58 -19.03
CA GLU A 214 0.45 -11.48 -19.59
C GLU A 214 -0.60 -12.20 -18.72
N ASN A 215 -0.17 -13.14 -17.89
CA ASN A 215 -1.04 -13.91 -17.00
C ASN A 215 -0.51 -13.83 -15.57
N VAL A 216 -1.24 -13.13 -14.71
CA VAL A 216 -0.92 -12.96 -13.28
C VAL A 216 -1.57 -14.09 -12.50
N ALA A 217 -0.81 -14.77 -11.65
CA ALA A 217 -1.38 -15.78 -10.76
C ALA A 217 -2.15 -15.08 -9.64
N VAL A 218 -3.38 -15.54 -9.37
CA VAL A 218 -4.29 -14.89 -8.41
C VAL A 218 -4.75 -15.88 -7.35
N ARG A 219 -4.79 -15.43 -6.11
CA ARG A 219 -5.49 -16.08 -4.99
C ARG A 219 -6.38 -15.06 -4.32
N VAL A 220 -7.68 -15.32 -4.29
CA VAL A 220 -8.68 -14.41 -3.69
C VAL A 220 -9.09 -14.94 -2.32
N LEU A 221 -9.12 -14.04 -1.35
CA LEU A 221 -9.40 -14.32 0.05
C LEU A 221 -10.55 -13.44 0.53
N LYS A 222 -11.55 -14.04 1.16
CA LYS A 222 -12.75 -13.37 1.63
C LYS A 222 -12.92 -13.57 3.13
N GLY A 223 -13.11 -12.46 3.85
CA GLY A 223 -13.28 -12.45 5.30
C GLY A 223 -14.34 -11.45 5.77
N PRO A 224 -14.73 -11.51 7.05
CA PRO A 224 -15.73 -10.61 7.61
C PRO A 224 -15.25 -9.16 7.76
N LEU A 225 -13.97 -8.86 7.62
CA LEU A 225 -13.42 -7.50 7.78
C LEU A 225 -12.59 -7.01 6.59
N VAL A 226 -11.93 -7.91 5.87
CA VAL A 226 -11.15 -7.58 4.67
C VAL A 226 -11.34 -8.66 3.61
N GLU A 227 -11.35 -8.26 2.36
CA GLU A 227 -11.16 -9.14 1.21
C GLU A 227 -9.80 -8.82 0.58
N GLU A 228 -9.03 -9.83 0.18
CA GLU A 228 -7.73 -9.65 -0.45
C GLU A 228 -7.61 -10.37 -1.78
N VAL A 229 -6.87 -9.78 -2.70
CA VAL A 229 -6.41 -10.41 -3.94
C VAL A 229 -4.89 -10.47 -3.91
N HIS A 230 -4.34 -11.67 -3.78
CA HIS A 230 -2.90 -11.90 -3.88
C HIS A 230 -2.55 -12.15 -5.33
N GLN A 231 -1.77 -11.25 -5.93
CA GLN A 231 -1.30 -11.30 -7.30
C GLN A 231 0.20 -11.56 -7.34
N VAL A 232 0.62 -12.55 -8.12
CA VAL A 232 2.04 -12.84 -8.38
C VAL A 232 2.32 -12.64 -9.87
N TYR A 233 3.10 -11.60 -10.17
CA TYR A 233 3.49 -11.24 -11.54
C TYR A 233 4.75 -11.99 -11.98
N SER A 234 5.72 -12.12 -11.07
CA SER A 234 6.99 -12.82 -11.30
C SER A 234 7.65 -13.17 -9.96
N GLU A 235 8.83 -13.79 -10.00
CA GLU A 235 9.65 -14.03 -8.79
C GLU A 235 10.10 -12.75 -8.08
N TRP A 236 10.09 -11.59 -8.77
CA TRP A 236 10.56 -10.31 -8.25
C TRP A 236 9.45 -9.27 -8.12
N ALA A 237 8.21 -9.58 -8.49
CA ALA A 237 7.08 -8.65 -8.44
C ALA A 237 5.78 -9.36 -8.02
N SER A 238 5.18 -8.88 -6.94
CA SER A 238 3.88 -9.31 -6.45
C SER A 238 3.08 -8.13 -5.90
N GLN A 239 1.79 -8.31 -5.74
CA GLN A 239 0.88 -7.30 -5.23
C GLN A 239 -0.22 -7.94 -4.37
N VAL A 240 -0.65 -7.23 -3.34
CA VAL A 240 -1.86 -7.53 -2.58
C VAL A 240 -2.82 -6.37 -2.75
N ILE A 241 -4.02 -6.66 -3.22
CA ILE A 241 -5.11 -5.69 -3.30
C ILE A 241 -6.01 -5.93 -2.10
N ARG A 242 -6.23 -4.92 -1.24
CA ARG A 242 -7.06 -5.06 -0.04
C ARG A 242 -8.30 -4.19 -0.12
N VAL A 243 -9.42 -4.81 0.24
CA VAL A 243 -10.72 -4.16 0.35
C VAL A 243 -11.18 -4.31 1.79
N TYR A 244 -10.98 -3.24 2.57
CA TYR A 244 -11.45 -3.18 3.94
C TYR A 244 -12.93 -2.83 4.01
N LYS A 245 -13.69 -3.49 4.88
CA LYS A 245 -15.10 -3.16 5.06
C LYS A 245 -15.24 -1.75 5.64
N GLU A 246 -16.30 -1.05 5.21
CA GLU A 246 -16.62 0.31 5.64
C GLU A 246 -15.58 1.38 5.27
N GLU A 247 -14.53 1.01 4.52
CA GLU A 247 -13.60 1.96 3.91
C GLU A 247 -14.06 2.28 2.47
N ASN A 248 -13.80 3.51 2.04
CA ASN A 248 -14.20 4.01 0.72
C ASN A 248 -13.04 4.05 -0.29
N HIS A 249 -12.04 3.22 -0.09
CA HIS A 249 -10.85 3.10 -0.93
C HIS A 249 -10.38 1.65 -1.01
N VAL A 250 -9.52 1.37 -1.99
CA VAL A 250 -8.89 0.07 -2.19
C VAL A 250 -7.39 0.27 -2.05
N GLU A 251 -6.74 -0.57 -1.24
CA GLU A 251 -5.29 -0.51 -1.06
C GLU A 251 -4.58 -1.43 -2.06
N PHE A 252 -3.52 -0.91 -2.69
CA PHE A 252 -2.65 -1.66 -3.59
C PHE A 252 -1.25 -1.71 -3.00
N GLU A 253 -0.91 -2.81 -2.33
CA GLU A 253 0.42 -3.02 -1.74
C GLU A 253 1.26 -3.87 -2.69
N TRP A 254 2.39 -3.32 -3.15
CA TRP A 254 3.31 -4.03 -4.03
C TRP A 254 4.57 -4.46 -3.27
N LEU A 255 5.14 -5.59 -3.68
CA LEU A 255 6.46 -6.06 -3.26
C LEU A 255 7.30 -6.30 -4.51
N VAL A 256 8.33 -5.45 -4.68
CA VAL A 256 9.18 -5.41 -5.87
C VAL A 256 10.66 -5.52 -5.48
N GLY A 257 11.29 -6.59 -5.95
CA GLY A 257 12.72 -6.85 -5.85
C GLY A 257 13.06 -8.27 -5.37
N PRO A 258 14.32 -8.70 -5.53
CA PRO A 258 15.39 -8.00 -6.26
C PRO A 258 15.11 -7.98 -7.78
N ILE A 259 15.29 -6.82 -8.41
CA ILE A 259 15.01 -6.66 -9.84
C ILE A 259 16.09 -7.41 -10.65
N PRO A 260 15.72 -8.29 -11.59
CA PRO A 260 16.69 -9.05 -12.35
C PRO A 260 17.41 -8.14 -13.36
N VAL A 261 18.72 -7.98 -13.19
CA VAL A 261 19.59 -7.17 -14.08
C VAL A 261 20.68 -8.00 -14.77
N ASN A 262 20.66 -9.32 -14.60
CA ASN A 262 21.65 -10.24 -15.18
C ASN A 262 21.63 -10.28 -16.72
N ASP A 263 20.54 -9.79 -17.32
CA ASP A 263 20.40 -9.60 -18.77
C ASP A 263 21.07 -8.32 -19.28
N GLY A 264 21.67 -7.51 -18.39
CA GLY A 264 22.30 -6.24 -18.73
C GLY A 264 21.31 -5.11 -19.01
N VAL A 265 20.03 -5.29 -18.68
CA VAL A 265 18.98 -4.29 -18.89
C VAL A 265 18.49 -3.75 -17.54
N GLY A 266 18.77 -2.48 -17.28
CA GLY A 266 18.20 -1.75 -16.15
C GLY A 266 16.68 -1.65 -16.29
N LYS A 267 15.95 -1.80 -15.18
CA LYS A 267 14.49 -1.85 -15.19
C LYS A 267 13.94 -0.86 -14.17
N GLU A 268 12.93 -0.11 -14.60
CA GLU A 268 12.27 0.91 -13.80
C GLU A 268 10.78 0.55 -13.68
N PRO A 269 10.39 -0.31 -12.71
CA PRO A 269 9.02 -0.77 -12.57
C PRO A 269 8.03 0.36 -12.25
N VAL A 270 6.84 0.27 -12.83
CA VAL A 270 5.73 1.21 -12.65
C VAL A 270 4.45 0.45 -12.31
N SER A 271 3.62 1.02 -11.44
CA SER A 271 2.24 0.63 -11.23
C SER A 271 1.35 1.56 -12.04
N ARG A 272 0.66 1.01 -13.04
CA ARG A 272 -0.21 1.75 -13.96
C ARG A 272 -1.66 1.38 -13.73
N PHE A 273 -2.50 2.40 -13.61
CA PHE A 273 -3.95 2.33 -13.53
C PHE A 273 -4.52 2.87 -14.83
N THR A 274 -5.32 2.07 -15.53
CA THR A 274 -5.93 2.42 -16.81
C THR A 274 -7.45 2.31 -16.69
N THR A 275 -8.14 3.38 -17.07
CA THR A 275 -9.60 3.49 -17.07
C THR A 275 -10.08 3.98 -18.44
N ASP A 276 -11.38 4.07 -18.63
CA ASP A 276 -12.02 4.68 -19.80
C ASP A 276 -12.36 6.17 -19.61
N LEU A 277 -11.83 6.81 -18.55
CA LEU A 277 -12.06 8.23 -18.28
C LEU A 277 -11.44 9.13 -19.35
N GLU A 278 -12.22 10.08 -19.86
CA GLU A 278 -11.76 11.05 -20.84
C GLU A 278 -11.10 12.26 -20.16
N SER A 279 -9.83 12.11 -19.76
CA SER A 279 -9.10 13.16 -19.02
C SER A 279 -8.57 14.32 -19.89
N GLY A 280 -8.62 14.21 -21.22
CA GLY A 280 -8.28 15.30 -22.15
C GLY A 280 -6.82 15.75 -22.06
N GLY A 281 -5.90 14.85 -21.68
CA GLY A 281 -4.49 15.14 -21.44
C GLY A 281 -4.19 15.94 -20.17
N LEU A 282 -5.19 16.15 -19.30
CA LEU A 282 -5.03 16.82 -18.01
C LEU A 282 -4.91 15.81 -16.87
N PHE A 283 -4.00 16.08 -15.96
CA PHE A 283 -3.82 15.35 -14.71
C PHE A 283 -3.27 16.30 -13.64
N TYR A 284 -3.34 15.91 -12.38
CA TYR A 284 -2.95 16.80 -11.28
C TYR A 284 -2.03 16.07 -10.33
N THR A 285 -0.95 16.73 -9.92
CA THR A 285 -0.01 16.20 -8.92
C THR A 285 0.14 17.19 -7.78
N ASP A 286 0.39 16.69 -6.58
CA ASP A 286 0.60 17.55 -5.44
C ASP A 286 1.96 18.28 -5.48
N ALA A 287 2.02 19.44 -4.83
CA ALA A 287 3.25 20.15 -4.51
C ALA A 287 3.58 19.94 -3.03
N ASN A 288 4.52 19.04 -2.75
CA ASN A 288 5.03 18.75 -1.39
C ASN A 288 3.93 18.38 -0.38
N GLY A 289 2.95 17.58 -0.78
CA GLY A 289 1.85 17.15 0.07
C GLY A 289 0.72 18.17 0.21
N ARG A 290 0.76 19.30 -0.52
CA ARG A 290 -0.15 20.43 -0.33
C ARG A 290 -1.07 20.65 -1.54
N GLU A 291 -0.79 21.70 -2.31
CA GLU A 291 -1.62 22.17 -3.42
C GLU A 291 -1.57 21.19 -4.59
N LEU A 292 -2.71 20.96 -5.24
CA LEU A 292 -2.77 20.23 -6.50
C LEU A 292 -2.43 21.15 -7.66
N GLN A 293 -1.38 20.79 -8.39
CA GLN A 293 -0.92 21.49 -9.58
C GLN A 293 -1.50 20.80 -10.81
N GLU A 294 -2.17 21.57 -11.67
CA GLU A 294 -2.61 21.08 -12.98
C GLU A 294 -1.40 20.84 -13.89
N ARG A 295 -1.37 19.66 -14.50
CA ARG A 295 -0.40 19.21 -15.48
C ARG A 295 -1.14 18.94 -16.79
N ARG A 296 -0.51 19.34 -17.89
CA ARG A 296 -0.98 19.03 -19.23
C ARG A 296 0.11 18.26 -19.95
N ARG A 297 -0.22 17.05 -20.39
CA ARG A 297 0.68 16.20 -21.16
C ARG A 297 1.18 16.97 -22.39
N ASP A 298 2.46 16.84 -22.70
CA ASP A 298 3.08 17.42 -23.90
C ASP A 298 3.02 18.95 -23.97
N TYR A 299 2.95 19.61 -22.82
CA TYR A 299 2.78 21.06 -22.75
C TYR A 299 3.68 21.75 -21.72
N ARG A 300 4.07 22.99 -22.03
CA ARG A 300 4.76 23.92 -21.13
C ARG A 300 4.14 25.31 -21.27
N ALA A 301 3.85 25.96 -20.15
CA ALA A 301 3.15 27.25 -20.15
C ALA A 301 4.00 28.41 -20.68
N THR A 302 5.32 28.34 -20.53
CA THR A 302 6.24 29.46 -20.73
C THR A 302 7.08 29.37 -22.00
N TRP A 303 7.07 28.24 -22.71
CA TRP A 303 7.78 28.06 -23.98
C TRP A 303 7.15 26.95 -24.83
N THR A 304 7.40 26.98 -26.14
CA THR A 304 7.05 25.87 -27.03
C THR A 304 8.01 24.71 -26.81
N TRP A 305 7.48 23.55 -26.45
CA TRP A 305 8.28 22.36 -26.17
C TRP A 305 8.43 21.48 -27.42
N ASP A 306 9.68 21.18 -27.79
CA ASP A 306 10.03 20.13 -28.75
C ASP A 306 10.17 18.79 -28.01
N ILE A 307 9.26 17.85 -28.27
CA ILE A 307 9.08 16.64 -27.46
C ILE A 307 10.05 15.57 -27.95
N THR A 308 11.20 15.46 -27.27
CA THR A 308 12.21 14.43 -27.56
C THR A 308 12.06 13.19 -26.69
N GLU A 309 11.46 13.32 -25.51
CA GLU A 309 11.32 12.28 -24.48
C GLU A 309 9.87 12.30 -23.94
N PRO A 310 8.90 11.70 -24.66
CA PRO A 310 7.47 11.88 -24.35
C PRO A 310 7.02 11.17 -23.07
N ALA A 311 7.70 10.11 -22.63
CA ALA A 311 7.45 9.54 -21.30
C ALA A 311 8.10 10.40 -20.21
N ALA A 312 9.44 10.46 -20.19
CA ALA A 312 10.18 11.14 -19.13
C ALA A 312 9.85 12.62 -18.99
N GLY A 313 9.59 13.32 -20.09
CA GLY A 313 9.21 14.74 -20.08
C GLY A 313 7.85 15.02 -19.45
N ASN A 314 7.01 14.01 -19.22
CA ASN A 314 5.70 14.15 -18.59
C ASN A 314 5.65 13.56 -17.17
N TYR A 315 6.78 13.11 -16.62
CA TYR A 315 6.86 12.67 -15.22
C TYR A 315 6.99 13.86 -14.26
N TYR A 316 6.27 13.78 -13.14
CA TYR A 316 6.27 14.79 -12.08
C TYR A 316 6.46 14.14 -10.71
N PRO A 317 6.98 14.87 -9.71
CA PRO A 317 6.96 14.42 -8.34
C PRO A 317 5.53 14.25 -7.84
N VAL A 318 5.28 13.12 -7.18
CA VAL A 318 4.05 12.81 -6.46
C VAL A 318 4.45 12.47 -5.03
N THR A 319 4.10 13.33 -4.08
CA THR A 319 4.47 13.15 -2.66
C THR A 319 3.29 12.81 -1.76
N SER A 320 2.07 12.93 -2.28
CA SER A 320 0.86 12.50 -1.57
C SER A 320 -0.23 11.98 -2.48
N ARG A 321 -0.38 12.53 -3.71
CA ARG A 321 -1.46 12.12 -4.62
C ARG A 321 -1.27 12.60 -6.06
N ILE A 322 -1.75 11.77 -6.97
CA ILE A 322 -1.95 12.06 -8.38
C ILE A 322 -3.40 11.74 -8.76
N LEU A 323 -4.02 12.54 -9.62
CA LEU A 323 -5.40 12.33 -10.04
C LEU A 323 -5.66 12.71 -11.50
N ILE A 324 -6.69 12.09 -12.06
CA ILE A 324 -7.30 12.42 -13.35
C ILE A 324 -8.80 12.62 -13.16
N ARG A 325 -9.39 13.47 -14.00
CA ARG A 325 -10.82 13.80 -13.96
C ARG A 325 -11.43 13.65 -15.33
N ASP A 326 -12.58 12.99 -15.39
CA ASP A 326 -13.49 13.12 -16.51
C ASP A 326 -14.55 14.16 -16.14
N HIS A 327 -14.41 15.37 -16.68
CA HIS A 327 -15.34 16.47 -16.41
C HIS A 327 -16.73 16.23 -17.02
N SER A 328 -16.85 15.37 -18.04
CA SER A 328 -18.12 15.07 -18.69
C SER A 328 -18.96 14.11 -17.86
N GLN A 329 -18.31 13.13 -17.22
CA GLN A 329 -18.96 12.14 -16.36
C GLN A 329 -19.01 12.58 -14.89
N GLY A 330 -18.21 13.56 -14.49
CA GLY A 330 -18.10 13.99 -13.09
C GLY A 330 -17.40 12.96 -12.20
N VAL A 331 -16.50 12.15 -12.80
CA VAL A 331 -15.76 11.07 -12.12
C VAL A 331 -14.30 11.48 -11.97
N GLU A 332 -13.71 11.16 -10.81
CA GLU A 332 -12.31 11.39 -10.50
C GLU A 332 -11.66 10.06 -10.08
N LEU A 333 -10.51 9.74 -10.66
CA LEU A 333 -9.62 8.71 -10.15
C LEU A 333 -8.48 9.40 -9.41
N ALA A 334 -8.33 9.10 -8.12
CA ALA A 334 -7.23 9.58 -7.29
C ALA A 334 -6.41 8.39 -6.79
N VAL A 335 -5.09 8.47 -6.94
CA VAL A 335 -4.13 7.51 -6.39
C VAL A 335 -3.30 8.24 -5.34
N LEU A 336 -3.34 7.74 -4.10
CA LEU A 336 -2.60 8.25 -2.97
C LEU A 336 -1.42 7.33 -2.69
N ASN A 337 -0.23 7.90 -2.52
CA ASN A 337 1.00 7.14 -2.30
C ASN A 337 1.55 7.29 -0.88
N ASP A 338 2.25 6.25 -0.43
CA ASP A 338 2.83 6.17 0.92
C ASP A 338 4.20 6.86 1.03
N ARG A 339 4.84 7.15 -0.10
CA ARG A 339 6.18 7.74 -0.22
C ARG A 339 6.35 8.55 -1.49
N ALA A 340 7.32 9.46 -1.52
CA ALA A 340 7.63 10.23 -2.72
C ALA A 340 7.98 9.31 -3.92
N GLN A 341 7.29 9.52 -5.03
CA GLN A 341 7.45 8.77 -6.28
C GLN A 341 7.43 9.72 -7.48
N GLY A 342 7.91 9.23 -8.63
CA GLY A 342 7.63 9.87 -9.92
C GLY A 342 6.33 9.31 -10.49
N GLY A 343 5.45 10.19 -10.99
CA GLY A 343 4.20 9.76 -11.60
C GLY A 343 3.79 10.60 -12.80
N SER A 344 2.88 10.05 -13.61
CA SER A 344 2.41 10.68 -14.85
C SER A 344 1.02 10.19 -15.28
N SER A 345 0.49 10.84 -16.31
CA SER A 345 -0.65 10.40 -17.12
C SER A 345 -0.26 10.48 -18.59
N LEU A 346 0.30 9.39 -19.11
CA LEU A 346 0.87 9.33 -20.47
C LEU A 346 -0.19 9.12 -21.56
N GLN A 347 -1.37 8.65 -21.19
CA GLN A 347 -2.55 8.55 -22.07
C GLN A 347 -3.79 8.98 -21.28
N ASP A 348 -4.87 9.32 -21.98
CA ASP A 348 -6.14 9.64 -21.33
C ASP A 348 -6.65 8.42 -20.56
N GLY A 349 -7.27 8.67 -19.40
CA GLY A 349 -7.75 7.61 -18.51
C GLY A 349 -6.65 6.87 -17.75
N GLN A 350 -5.37 7.21 -17.93
CA GLN A 350 -4.25 6.53 -17.30
C GLN A 350 -3.56 7.37 -16.22
N VAL A 351 -3.14 6.70 -15.16
CA VAL A 351 -2.24 7.21 -14.12
C VAL A 351 -1.17 6.15 -13.87
N GLU A 352 0.08 6.55 -13.75
CA GLU A 352 1.16 5.64 -13.33
C GLU A 352 2.09 6.25 -12.30
N LEU A 353 2.65 5.38 -11.47
CA LEU A 353 3.63 5.68 -10.44
C LEU A 353 4.82 4.74 -10.59
N MET A 354 6.02 5.28 -10.67
CA MET A 354 7.27 4.51 -10.65
C MET A 354 7.56 4.04 -9.23
N VAL A 355 7.63 2.73 -9.04
CA VAL A 355 7.70 2.11 -7.70
C VAL A 355 9.14 1.84 -7.26
N ARG A 356 10.04 1.58 -8.22
CA ARG A 356 11.47 1.32 -7.98
C ARG A 356 12.27 1.57 -9.26
N ARG A 357 13.59 1.68 -9.14
CA ARG A 357 14.55 1.81 -10.24
C ARG A 357 15.82 1.04 -9.86
N ASP A 358 16.32 0.16 -10.74
CA ASP A 358 17.61 -0.55 -10.59
C ASP A 358 18.35 -0.66 -11.93
#